data_AF-A0AAE2JSZ9-F1
#
_entry.id   AF-A0AAE2JSZ9-F1
#
_cell.length_a   1.000
_cell.length_b   1.000
_cell.length_c   1.000
_cell.angle_alpha   90.00
_cell.angle_beta   90.00
_cell.angle_gamma   90.00
#
_symmetry.space_group_name_H-M   'P 1'
#
loop_
_entity.id
_entity.type
_entity.pdbx_description
1 polymer ?
#
loop_
_entity_poly.entity_id
_entity_poly.type
_entity_poly.pdbx_seq_one_letter_code
_entity_poly.pdbx_strand_id
1 'polypeptide(L)'
;MKKSRNDVKRQWRTSIARVKKGEYLSIGVPRPDNKGFVYRLGYGYLHELKQYHDDPLAIIKAIIANFPLSWTKEQARTKLDEIFKEKKETKKEVLERFKGYEVVEKLFDYFNIFNDCSPTKSTTLKDVVLQLIYQRIKNPISVFNTYKTAKKKK
;
A
#
# COMPACT_ATOMS: atom_id res chain seq x y z
N MET A 1 2.41 16.08 -38.81
CA MET A 1 1.59 14.99 -38.23
C MET A 1 1.22 15.36 -36.79
N LYS A 2 -0.08 15.32 -36.44
CA LYS A 2 -0.60 15.69 -35.12
C LYS A 2 -0.13 14.66 -34.07
N LYS A 3 0.54 15.11 -33.01
CA LYS A 3 0.84 14.29 -31.81
C LYS A 3 -0.48 13.78 -31.23
N SER A 4 -0.70 12.46 -31.22
CA SER A 4 -1.88 11.87 -30.59
C SER A 4 -1.82 12.06 -29.08
N ARG A 5 -2.70 12.91 -28.55
CA ARG A 5 -3.12 12.85 -27.14
C ARG A 5 -3.69 11.46 -26.86
N ASN A 6 -2.95 10.54 -26.24
CA ASN A 6 -3.44 9.47 -25.34
C ASN A 6 -2.39 8.38 -25.05
N ASP A 7 -1.19 8.73 -24.59
CA ASP A 7 -0.36 7.77 -23.84
C ASP A 7 -0.70 7.83 -22.34
N VAL A 8 -1.99 7.75 -22.01
CA VAL A 8 -2.38 7.46 -20.63
C VAL A 8 -2.07 5.99 -20.41
N LYS A 9 -0.97 5.70 -19.71
CA LYS A 9 -0.55 4.33 -19.35
C LYS A 9 -1.79 3.52 -18.92
N ARG A 10 -2.03 2.43 -19.65
CA ARG A 10 -3.13 1.53 -19.36
C ARG A 10 -2.91 0.94 -17.97
N GLN A 11 -3.84 1.19 -17.06
CA GLN A 11 -3.79 0.73 -15.68
C GLN A 11 -5.17 0.23 -15.27
N TRP A 12 -5.22 -0.54 -14.19
CA TRP A 12 -6.48 -0.94 -13.59
C TRP A 12 -7.30 0.30 -13.17
N ARG A 13 -8.61 0.20 -13.29
CA ARG A 13 -9.55 1.28 -12.96
C ARG A 13 -10.67 0.79 -12.07
N THR A 14 -11.14 1.69 -11.22
CA THR A 14 -12.40 1.51 -10.49
C THR A 14 -13.58 1.89 -11.38
N SER A 15 -14.72 1.27 -11.12
CA SER A 15 -16.02 1.63 -11.66
C SER A 15 -17.05 1.52 -10.54
N ILE A 16 -17.95 2.49 -10.45
CA ILE A 16 -19.03 2.49 -9.47
C ILE A 16 -20.33 2.24 -10.20
N ALA A 17 -21.17 1.35 -9.67
CA ALA A 17 -22.54 1.15 -10.11
C ALA A 17 -23.47 1.54 -8.96
N ARG A 18 -24.50 2.35 -9.26
CA ARG A 18 -25.56 2.65 -8.30
C ARG A 18 -26.62 1.56 -8.39
N VAL A 19 -26.77 0.80 -7.32
CA VAL A 19 -27.78 -0.27 -7.19
C VAL A 19 -28.68 0.01 -5.99
N LYS A 20 -29.81 -0.71 -5.84
CA LYS A 20 -30.79 -0.47 -4.76
C LYS A 20 -30.20 -0.46 -3.35
N LYS A 21 -29.14 -1.24 -3.10
CA LYS A 21 -28.41 -1.31 -1.81
C LYS A 21 -27.32 -0.24 -1.64
N GLY A 22 -27.14 0.66 -2.61
CA GLY A 22 -26.15 1.74 -2.58
C GLY A 22 -25.10 1.64 -3.70
N GLU A 23 -23.96 2.32 -3.50
CA GLU A 23 -22.88 2.35 -4.48
C GLU A 23 -22.00 1.10 -4.36
N TYR A 24 -21.95 0.32 -5.45
CA TYR A 24 -21.16 -0.90 -5.55
C TYR A 24 -19.89 -0.66 -6.37
N LEU A 25 -18.74 -0.97 -5.77
CA LEU A 25 -17.43 -0.77 -6.36
C LEU A 25 -17.00 -2.03 -7.12
N SER A 26 -16.51 -1.82 -8.34
CA SER A 26 -15.85 -2.82 -9.17
C SER A 26 -14.47 -2.32 -9.58
N ILE A 27 -13.55 -3.25 -9.84
CA ILE A 27 -12.25 -2.94 -10.45
C ILE A 27 -12.08 -3.75 -11.74
N GLY A 28 -11.24 -3.27 -12.66
CA GLY A 28 -10.93 -4.03 -13.85
C GLY A 28 -9.92 -3.35 -14.76
N VAL A 29 -9.51 -4.09 -15.80
CA VAL A 29 -8.59 -3.58 -16.83
C VAL A 29 -9.40 -2.98 -17.98
N PRO A 30 -9.18 -1.70 -18.33
CA PRO A 30 -9.88 -1.07 -19.44
C PRO A 30 -9.49 -1.71 -20.77
N ARG A 31 -10.39 -1.69 -21.76
CA ARG A 31 -10.07 -2.10 -23.14
C ARG A 31 -9.01 -1.19 -23.76
N PRO A 32 -8.28 -1.65 -24.80
CA PRO A 32 -7.29 -0.82 -25.50
C PRO A 32 -7.86 0.50 -26.04
N ASP A 33 -9.13 0.47 -26.47
CA ASP A 33 -9.88 1.64 -26.94
C ASP A 33 -10.45 2.52 -25.80
N ASN A 34 -10.18 2.16 -24.54
CA ASN A 34 -10.74 2.75 -23.32
C ASN A 34 -12.28 2.73 -23.21
N LYS A 35 -12.99 2.04 -24.11
CA LYS A 35 -14.45 1.93 -24.10
C LYS A 35 -14.86 0.66 -23.34
N GLY A 36 -14.90 0.80 -22.02
CA GLY A 36 -15.26 -0.30 -21.12
C GLY A 36 -14.07 -1.15 -20.68
N PHE A 37 -14.33 -2.40 -20.32
CA PHE A 37 -13.37 -3.28 -19.65
C PHE A 37 -13.11 -4.55 -20.47
N VAL A 38 -11.86 -5.01 -20.50
CA VAL A 38 -11.54 -6.38 -20.99
C VAL A 38 -12.12 -7.38 -20.01
N TYR A 39 -11.92 -7.10 -18.73
CA TYR A 39 -12.59 -7.82 -17.66
C TYR A 39 -12.79 -6.91 -16.47
N ARG A 40 -13.86 -7.20 -15.72
CA ARG A 40 -14.27 -6.50 -14.52
C ARG A 40 -14.54 -7.53 -13.43
N LEU A 41 -14.26 -7.17 -12.19
CA LEU A 41 -14.63 -7.92 -11.00
C LEU A 41 -15.33 -6.99 -10.00
N GLY A 42 -16.41 -7.49 -9.41
CA GLY A 42 -17.09 -6.82 -8.30
C GLY A 42 -16.26 -6.96 -7.03
N TYR A 43 -16.05 -5.85 -6.32
CA TYR A 43 -15.25 -5.83 -5.10
C TYR A 43 -16.14 -5.79 -3.84
N GLY A 44 -17.06 -4.84 -3.76
CA GLY A 44 -17.95 -4.70 -2.60
C GLY A 44 -18.72 -3.38 -2.58
N TYR A 45 -19.62 -3.22 -1.61
CA TYR A 45 -20.34 -1.96 -1.41
C TYR A 45 -19.46 -0.92 -0.71
N LEU A 46 -19.47 0.32 -1.19
CA LEU A 46 -18.63 1.38 -0.60
C LEU A 46 -18.91 1.59 0.89
N HIS A 47 -20.16 1.47 1.34
CA HIS A 47 -20.51 1.62 2.75
C HIS A 47 -19.96 0.49 3.63
N GLU A 48 -19.91 -0.75 3.12
CA GLU A 48 -19.28 -1.87 3.84
C GLU A 48 -17.75 -1.74 3.88
N LEU A 49 -17.15 -1.19 2.83
CA LEU A 49 -15.70 -0.99 2.75
C LEU A 49 -15.20 0.10 3.70
N LYS A 50 -16.09 1.00 4.16
CA LYS A 50 -15.76 2.03 5.16
C LYS A 50 -15.34 1.45 6.51
N GLN A 51 -15.68 0.20 6.81
CA GLN A 51 -15.21 -0.46 8.04
C GLN A 51 -13.69 -0.62 8.10
N TYR A 52 -13.01 -0.60 6.94
CA TYR A 52 -11.56 -0.75 6.85
C TYR A 52 -10.83 0.59 6.74
N HIS A 53 -11.39 1.54 5.97
CA HIS A 53 -10.82 2.88 5.80
C HIS A 53 -11.92 3.91 5.50
N ASP A 54 -11.77 5.14 5.99
CA ASP A 54 -12.77 6.22 5.83
C ASP A 54 -13.06 6.61 4.37
N ASP A 55 -12.01 6.65 3.52
CA ASP A 55 -12.13 6.84 2.07
C ASP A 55 -11.66 5.58 1.31
N PRO A 56 -12.55 4.57 1.19
CA PRO A 56 -12.20 3.31 0.55
C PRO A 56 -11.91 3.48 -0.94
N LEU A 57 -12.55 4.46 -1.61
CA LEU A 57 -12.42 4.66 -3.04
C LEU A 57 -11.05 5.21 -3.43
N ALA A 58 -10.56 6.23 -2.72
CA ALA A 58 -9.25 6.81 -3.00
C ALA A 58 -8.12 5.80 -2.74
N ILE A 59 -8.22 5.04 -1.64
CA ILE A 59 -7.22 4.04 -1.27
C ILE A 59 -7.19 2.91 -2.29
N ILE A 60 -8.35 2.37 -2.68
CA ILE A 60 -8.40 1.30 -3.68
C ILE A 60 -7.86 1.79 -5.03
N LYS A 61 -8.20 3.02 -5.46
CA LYS A 61 -7.64 3.62 -6.68
C LYS A 61 -6.11 3.68 -6.64
N ALA A 62 -5.53 4.09 -5.51
CA ALA A 62 -4.08 4.15 -5.33
C ALA A 62 -3.41 2.77 -5.35
N ILE A 63 -4.04 1.76 -4.73
CA ILE A 63 -3.53 0.39 -4.71
C ILE A 63 -3.51 -0.20 -6.13
N ILE A 64 -4.65 -0.16 -6.83
CA ILE A 64 -4.79 -0.82 -8.13
C ILE A 64 -4.01 -0.11 -9.26
N ALA A 65 -3.68 1.17 -9.11
CA ALA A 65 -2.86 1.90 -10.10
C ALA A 65 -1.50 1.21 -10.35
N ASN A 66 -0.99 0.47 -9.35
CA ASN A 66 0.27 -0.26 -9.41
C ASN A 66 0.11 -1.74 -9.80
N PHE A 67 -1.11 -2.21 -10.09
CA PHE A 67 -1.33 -3.63 -10.42
C PHE A 67 -0.86 -3.95 -11.85
N PRO A 68 -0.11 -5.06 -12.04
CA PRO A 68 0.19 -5.59 -13.36
C PRO A 68 -1.07 -5.90 -14.16
N LEU A 69 -1.09 -5.50 -15.44
CA LEU A 69 -2.22 -5.82 -16.34
C LEU A 69 -2.32 -7.31 -16.66
N SER A 70 -1.27 -8.09 -16.39
CA SER A 70 -1.22 -9.54 -16.58
C SER A 70 -1.94 -10.33 -15.49
N TRP A 71 -2.32 -9.69 -14.37
CA TRP A 71 -2.97 -10.39 -13.26
C TRP A 71 -4.38 -10.85 -13.60
N THR A 72 -4.70 -12.07 -13.16
CA THR A 72 -6.07 -12.59 -13.22
C THR A 72 -6.97 -11.85 -12.23
N LYS A 73 -8.30 -12.02 -12.39
CA LYS A 73 -9.29 -11.47 -11.45
C LYS A 73 -9.04 -11.92 -10.01
N GLU A 74 -8.67 -13.18 -9.83
CA GLU A 74 -8.43 -13.79 -8.53
C GLU A 74 -7.16 -13.22 -7.89
N GLN A 75 -6.05 -13.16 -8.64
CA GLN A 75 -4.79 -12.58 -8.15
C GLN A 75 -4.98 -11.12 -7.71
N ALA A 76 -5.66 -10.32 -8.52
CA ALA A 76 -5.93 -8.93 -8.19
C ALA A 76 -6.85 -8.79 -6.98
N ARG A 77 -7.88 -9.65 -6.85
CA ARG A 77 -8.78 -9.62 -5.69
C ARG A 77 -8.06 -10.01 -4.40
N THR A 78 -7.31 -11.11 -4.41
CA THR A 78 -6.53 -11.55 -3.24
C THR A 78 -5.55 -10.48 -2.83
N LYS A 79 -4.81 -9.89 -3.78
CA LYS A 79 -3.82 -8.87 -3.45
C LYS A 79 -4.45 -7.57 -2.98
N LEU A 80 -5.60 -7.19 -3.54
CA LEU A 80 -6.34 -6.03 -3.07
C LEU A 80 -6.86 -6.26 -1.64
N ASP A 81 -7.41 -7.44 -1.34
CA ASP A 81 -7.86 -7.77 0.01
C ASP A 81 -6.72 -7.78 1.03
N GLU A 82 -5.57 -8.35 0.68
CA GLU A 82 -4.37 -8.27 1.52
C GLU A 82 -4.02 -6.82 1.85
N ILE A 83 -3.93 -5.93 0.86
CA ILE A 83 -3.46 -4.56 1.11
C ILE A 83 -4.56 -3.67 1.74
N PHE A 84 -5.81 -3.87 1.33
CA PHE A 84 -6.93 -3.00 1.71
C PHE A 84 -7.54 -3.40 3.06
N LYS A 85 -7.67 -4.70 3.35
CA LYS A 85 -8.29 -5.18 4.58
C LYS A 85 -7.29 -5.40 5.71
N GLU A 86 -5.99 -5.43 5.41
CA GLU A 86 -4.97 -5.46 6.46
C GLU A 86 -5.07 -4.18 7.28
N LYS A 87 -5.29 -4.35 8.58
CA LYS A 87 -5.41 -3.26 9.55
C LYS A 87 -4.12 -2.45 9.45
N LYS A 88 -4.20 -1.15 9.14
CA LYS A 88 -3.05 -0.27 9.25
C LYS A 88 -2.65 -0.24 10.72
N GLU A 89 -1.63 -1.03 11.09
CA GLU A 89 -1.03 -0.93 12.41
C GLU A 89 -0.59 0.53 12.61
N THR A 90 -1.10 1.14 13.66
CA THR A 90 -0.71 2.48 14.09
C THR A 90 0.77 2.46 14.49
N LYS A 91 1.45 3.61 14.45
CA LYS A 91 2.85 3.71 14.89
C LYS A 91 3.03 3.13 16.30
N LYS A 92 2.05 3.35 17.17
CA LYS A 92 1.99 2.81 18.53
C LYS A 92 1.92 1.28 18.56
N GLU A 93 1.03 0.66 17.78
CA GLU A 93 0.93 -0.81 17.71
C GLU A 93 2.20 -1.45 17.14
N VAL A 94 2.84 -0.82 16.15
CA VAL A 94 4.13 -1.29 15.62
C VAL A 94 5.23 -1.17 16.68
N LEU A 95 5.28 -0.07 17.44
CA LEU A 95 6.25 0.11 18.52
C LEU A 95 6.06 -0.91 19.65
N GLU A 96 4.81 -1.19 20.05
CA GLU A 96 4.50 -2.22 21.06
C GLU A 96 4.90 -3.63 20.58
N ARG A 97 4.68 -3.92 19.29
CA ARG A 97 5.05 -5.20 18.68
C ARG A 97 6.55 -5.36 18.48
N PHE A 98 7.25 -4.27 18.18
CA PHE A 98 8.68 -4.24 17.87
C PHE A 98 9.46 -3.36 18.85
N LYS A 99 9.50 -3.77 20.12
CA LYS A 99 10.29 -3.10 21.18
C LYS A 99 11.76 -2.85 20.81
N GLY A 100 12.33 -3.66 19.91
CA GLY A 100 13.68 -3.45 19.39
C GLY A 100 13.85 -2.13 18.62
N TYR A 101 12.79 -1.58 18.03
CA TYR A 101 12.85 -0.27 17.37
C TYR A 101 13.09 0.86 18.39
N GLU A 102 12.46 0.77 19.57
CA GLU A 102 12.69 1.72 20.67
C GLU A 102 14.16 1.69 21.14
N VAL A 103 14.77 0.51 21.15
CA VAL A 103 16.21 0.36 21.47
C VAL A 103 17.08 1.01 20.39
N VAL A 104 16.74 0.83 19.12
CA VAL A 104 17.47 1.47 18.01
C VAL A 104 17.36 2.99 18.08
N GLU A 105 16.18 3.52 18.38
CA GLU A 105 15.97 4.97 18.57
C GLU A 105 16.84 5.51 19.71
N LYS A 106 16.84 4.84 20.87
CA LYS A 106 17.69 5.19 22.02
C LYS A 106 19.18 5.12 21.71
N LEU A 107 19.63 4.17 20.90
CA LEU A 107 21.03 4.08 20.47
C LEU A 107 21.42 5.25 19.58
N PHE A 108 20.56 5.63 18.64
CA PHE A 108 20.80 6.77 17.76
C PHE A 108 20.81 8.10 18.54
N ASP A 109 19.96 8.22 19.57
CA ASP A 109 19.97 9.34 20.51
C ASP A 109 21.28 9.41 21.31
N TYR A 110 21.68 8.26 21.88
CA TYR A 110 22.82 8.18 22.78
C TYR A 110 24.16 8.47 22.08
N PHE A 111 24.40 7.83 20.93
CA PHE A 111 25.66 8.01 20.21
C PHE A 111 25.71 9.27 19.36
N ASN A 112 24.56 9.90 19.11
CA ASN A 112 24.41 11.09 18.27
C ASN A 112 25.25 11.02 16.97
N ILE A 113 25.24 9.84 16.33
CA ILE A 113 26.12 9.48 15.20
C ILE A 113 25.98 10.37 13.95
N PHE A 114 24.98 11.24 13.91
CA PHE A 114 24.75 12.19 12.82
C PHE A 114 24.84 13.65 13.24
N ASN A 115 25.49 13.94 14.38
CA ASN A 115 25.76 15.29 14.85
C ASN A 115 26.39 16.19 13.75
N ASP A 116 27.35 15.65 13.02
CA ASP A 116 28.10 16.39 11.99
C ASP A 116 27.29 16.59 10.69
N CYS A 117 26.09 16.02 10.60
CA CYS A 117 25.22 16.16 9.44
C CYS A 117 24.31 17.37 9.62
N SER A 118 24.46 18.37 8.74
CA SER A 118 23.63 19.57 8.77
C SER A 118 22.13 19.21 8.62
N PRO A 119 21.25 19.67 9.52
CA PRO A 119 19.82 19.48 9.37
C PRO A 119 19.29 20.26 8.16
N THR A 120 18.25 19.75 7.51
CA THR A 120 17.48 20.53 6.53
C THR A 120 16.38 21.30 7.23
N LYS A 121 15.72 22.24 6.51
CA LYS A 121 14.59 23.02 7.05
C LYS A 121 13.43 22.18 7.62
N SER A 122 13.29 20.92 7.20
CA SER A 122 12.13 20.08 7.53
C SER A 122 12.49 18.76 8.22
N THR A 123 13.75 18.34 8.27
CA THR A 123 14.13 17.03 8.81
C THR A 123 15.64 16.90 9.07
N THR A 124 16.01 15.97 9.96
CA THR A 124 17.40 15.57 10.21
C THR A 124 17.72 14.24 9.50
N LEU A 125 19.01 13.96 9.24
CA LEU A 125 19.41 12.66 8.68
C LEU A 125 19.01 11.51 9.61
N LYS A 126 19.07 11.74 10.92
CA LYS A 126 18.59 10.81 11.96
C LYS A 126 17.12 10.45 11.75
N ASP A 127 16.24 11.43 11.56
CA ASP A 127 14.81 11.19 11.34
C ASP A 127 14.55 10.38 10.07
N VAL A 128 15.29 10.70 9.00
CA VAL A 128 15.19 9.97 7.72
C VAL A 128 15.60 8.51 7.90
N VAL A 129 16.72 8.24 8.58
CA VAL A 129 17.21 6.88 8.80
C VAL A 129 16.27 6.09 9.72
N LEU A 130 15.81 6.68 10.83
CA LEU A 130 14.84 6.04 11.72
C LEU A 130 13.54 5.72 10.98
N GLN A 131 13.04 6.64 10.16
CA GLN A 131 11.86 6.41 9.33
C GLN A 131 12.07 5.26 8.33
N LEU A 132 13.25 5.14 7.70
CA LEU A 132 13.57 4.04 6.80
C LEU A 132 13.61 2.69 7.54
N ILE A 133 14.19 2.65 8.74
CA ILE A 133 14.21 1.45 9.59
C ILE A 133 12.78 1.07 10.00
N TYR A 134 11.98 2.04 10.44
CA TYR A 134 10.57 1.82 10.78
C TYR A 134 9.78 1.23 9.61
N GLN A 135 9.94 1.79 8.40
CA GLN A 135 9.28 1.29 7.19
C GLN A 135 9.73 -0.14 6.84
N ARG A 136 11.00 -0.48 7.04
CA ARG A 136 11.54 -1.84 6.82
C ARG A 136 11.01 -2.85 7.82
N ILE A 137 10.81 -2.47 9.08
CA ILE A 137 10.22 -3.32 10.11
C ILE A 137 8.72 -3.52 9.87
N LYS A 138 8.01 -2.43 9.52
CA LYS A 138 6.58 -2.46 9.20
C LYS A 138 6.30 -3.28 7.93
N ASN A 139 7.12 -3.11 6.90
CA ASN A 139 6.99 -3.77 5.60
C ASN A 139 8.25 -4.61 5.29
N PRO A 140 8.43 -5.78 5.94
CA PRO A 140 9.60 -6.61 5.77
C PRO A 140 9.76 -7.07 4.31
N ILE A 141 10.94 -6.85 3.72
CA ILE A 141 11.29 -7.49 2.44
C ILE A 141 11.42 -9.00 2.67
N SER A 142 11.23 -9.79 1.60
CA SER A 142 11.38 -11.24 1.50
C SER A 142 12.42 -11.87 2.44
N VAL A 143 13.62 -11.30 2.64
CA VAL A 143 14.66 -11.84 3.55
C VAL A 143 14.17 -12.00 4.99
N PHE A 144 13.38 -11.05 5.50
CA PHE A 144 12.81 -11.12 6.85
C PHE A 144 11.64 -12.12 6.92
N ASN A 145 10.88 -12.29 5.82
CA ASN A 145 9.92 -13.39 5.68
C ASN A 145 10.60 -14.75 5.67
N THR A 146 11.79 -14.87 5.04
CA THR A 146 12.64 -16.07 5.07
C THR A 146 13.11 -16.40 6.48
N TYR A 147 13.46 -15.38 7.29
CA TYR A 147 13.80 -15.59 8.70
C TYR A 147 12.59 -16.04 9.54
N LYS A 148 11.41 -15.47 9.26
CA LYS A 148 10.15 -15.82 9.93
C LYS A 148 9.69 -17.25 9.61
N THR A 149 9.90 -17.73 8.37
CA THR A 149 9.64 -19.13 7.98
C THR A 149 10.72 -20.08 8.51
N ALA A 150 11.97 -19.66 8.61
CA ALA A 150 13.04 -20.44 9.24
C ALA A 150 12.78 -20.69 10.74
N LYS A 151 12.19 -19.71 11.45
CA LYS A 151 11.86 -19.85 12.88
C LYS A 151 10.70 -20.82 13.16
N LYS A 152 9.82 -21.09 12.17
CA LYS A 152 8.75 -22.10 12.29
C LYS A 152 9.24 -23.54 12.11
N LYS A 153 10.49 -23.75 11.68
CA LYS A 153 11.10 -25.07 11.43
C LYS A 153 12.06 -25.52 12.56
N LYS A 154 11.99 -24.90 13.74
CA LYS A 154 12.68 -25.36 14.95
C LYS A 154 11.67 -25.71 16.01
#